data_AF-A0A8T6VLJ3-F1
#
_entry.id   AF-A0A8T6VLJ3-F1
#
_cell.length_a   1.000
_cell.length_b   1.000
_cell.length_c   1.000
_cell.angle_alpha   90.00
_cell.angle_beta   90.00
_cell.angle_gamma   90.00
#
_symmetry.space_group_name_H-M   'P 1'
#
loop_
_entity.id
_entity.type
_entity.pdbx_description
1 polymer ?
#
loop_
_entity_poly.entity_id
_entity_poly.type
_entity_poly.pdbx_seq_one_letter_code
_entity_poly.pdbx_strand_id
1 'polypeptide(L)'
;MFKIVSSRKGISPILATLLLIVIAVAAVIVTYAWVLTFTSTQTQQAGAMLTKENVSWTTDQIQIVIRNSGTSDAQITAAYIGTSSANLTSANVSSPSLPANINSGSTLTVVLSRSWSSGTRYYFKVATDSPAILEFSEQAP
;
A
#
# COMPACT_ATOMS: atom_id res chain seq x y z
N MET A 1 -50.39 49.45 26.63
CA MET A 1 -49.24 48.53 26.49
C MET A 1 -49.31 47.91 25.08
N PHE A 2 -48.55 48.46 24.12
CA PHE A 2 -48.60 48.00 22.72
C PHE A 2 -47.73 46.75 22.54
N LYS A 3 -48.36 45.65 22.14
CA LYS A 3 -47.71 44.36 21.87
C LYS A 3 -47.24 44.35 20.42
N ILE A 4 -45.95 44.55 20.19
CA ILE A 4 -45.34 44.39 18.86
C ILE A 4 -45.27 42.88 18.57
N VAL A 5 -46.13 42.40 17.68
CA VAL A 5 -46.02 41.04 17.12
C VAL A 5 -45.32 41.20 15.77
N SER A 6 -44.00 41.03 15.72
CA SER A 6 -43.28 41.09 14.45
C SER A 6 -43.61 39.83 13.64
N SER A 7 -44.23 40.01 12.48
CA SER A 7 -44.41 38.94 11.51
C SER A 7 -43.04 38.55 10.96
N ARG A 8 -42.45 37.48 11.50
CA ARG A 8 -41.25 36.86 10.91
C ARG A 8 -41.69 36.20 9.60
N LYS A 9 -41.51 36.90 8.48
CA LYS A 9 -41.70 36.31 7.15
C LYS A 9 -40.78 35.10 7.06
N GLY A 10 -41.35 33.91 6.97
CA GLY A 10 -40.59 32.69 6.70
C GLY A 10 -39.87 32.82 5.36
N ILE A 11 -38.71 32.17 5.25
CA ILE A 11 -38.06 31.97 3.96
C ILE A 11 -39.12 31.36 3.02
N SER A 12 -39.31 31.96 1.84
CA SER A 12 -40.29 31.45 0.87
C SER A 12 -40.02 29.96 0.64
N PRO A 13 -41.02 29.07 0.77
CA PRO A 13 -40.84 27.63 0.56
C PRO A 13 -40.20 27.28 -0.80
N ILE A 14 -40.44 28.14 -1.80
CA ILE A 14 -39.86 28.00 -3.15
C ILE A 14 -38.36 28.36 -3.13
N LEU A 15 -37.98 29.44 -2.46
CA LEU A 15 -36.56 29.82 -2.32
C LEU A 15 -35.79 28.77 -1.51
N ALA A 16 -36.41 28.20 -0.49
CA ALA A 16 -35.81 27.14 0.32
C ALA A 16 -35.55 25.87 -0.49
N THR A 17 -36.52 25.44 -1.30
CA THR A 17 -36.37 24.23 -2.13
C THR A 17 -35.34 24.41 -3.25
N LEU A 18 -35.29 25.57 -3.90
CA LEU A 18 -34.25 25.87 -4.88
C LEU A 18 -32.84 25.83 -4.27
N LEU A 19 -32.68 26.41 -3.08
CA LEU A 19 -31.42 26.39 -2.36
C LEU A 19 -31.04 24.96 -1.93
N LEU A 20 -32.01 24.17 -1.45
CA LEU A 20 -31.80 22.77 -1.09
C LEU A 20 -31.33 21.93 -2.29
N ILE A 21 -31.92 22.12 -3.47
CA ILE A 21 -31.51 21.41 -4.68
C ILE A 21 -30.06 21.76 -5.06
N VAL A 22 -29.68 23.03 -5.01
CA VAL A 22 -28.31 23.47 -5.33
C VAL A 22 -27.29 22.82 -4.39
N ILE A 23 -27.57 22.79 -3.08
CA ILE A 23 -26.68 22.15 -2.11
C ILE A 23 -26.63 20.64 -2.34
N ALA A 24 -27.77 20.00 -2.64
CA ALA A 24 -27.82 18.57 -2.91
C ALA A 24 -26.95 18.21 -4.14
N VAL A 25 -27.07 18.96 -5.23
CA VAL A 25 -26.27 18.74 -6.44
C VAL A 25 -24.78 18.97 -6.16
N ALA A 26 -24.43 20.03 -5.44
CA ALA A 26 -23.04 20.30 -5.07
C ALA A 26 -22.44 19.17 -4.22
N ALA A 27 -23.19 18.67 -3.23
CA ALA A 27 -22.77 17.57 -2.38
C ALA A 27 -22.54 16.28 -3.20
N VAL A 28 -23.42 15.95 -4.15
CA VAL A 28 -23.29 14.76 -5.01
C VAL A 28 -22.04 14.83 -5.90
N ILE A 29 -21.71 16.00 -6.44
CA ILE A 29 -20.52 16.17 -7.28
C ILE A 29 -19.25 15.91 -6.46
N VAL A 30 -19.19 16.47 -5.25
CA VAL A 30 -18.04 16.28 -4.35
C VAL A 30 -17.89 14.81 -3.94
N THR A 31 -18.98 14.15 -3.56
CA THR A 31 -18.93 12.73 -3.18
C THR A 31 -18.54 11.85 -4.36
N TYR A 32 -19.03 12.13 -5.57
CA TYR A 32 -18.64 11.38 -6.77
C TYR A 32 -17.15 11.51 -7.10
N ALA A 33 -16.60 12.74 -7.08
CA ALA A 33 -15.17 12.98 -7.31
C ALA A 33 -14.30 12.30 -6.25
N TRP A 34 -14.74 12.32 -4.98
CA TRP A 34 -14.06 11.61 -3.90
C TRP A 34 -14.11 10.09 -4.11
N VAL A 35 -15.27 9.52 -4.47
CA VAL A 35 -15.41 8.08 -4.75
C VAL A 35 -14.46 7.64 -5.87
N LEU A 36 -14.39 8.39 -6.98
CA LEU A 36 -13.45 8.06 -8.06
C LEU A 36 -11.99 8.06 -7.59
N THR A 37 -11.60 9.07 -6.80
CA THR A 37 -10.24 9.19 -6.26
C THR A 37 -9.93 8.09 -5.25
N PHE A 38 -10.88 7.78 -4.37
CA PHE A 38 -10.74 6.73 -3.37
C PHE A 38 -10.67 5.33 -4.01
N THR A 39 -11.57 5.03 -4.94
CA THR A 39 -11.58 3.74 -5.62
C THR A 39 -10.32 3.55 -6.47
N SER A 40 -9.85 4.56 -7.20
CA SER A 40 -8.62 4.46 -8.00
C SER A 40 -7.35 4.27 -7.16
N THR A 41 -7.25 4.91 -5.99
CA THR A 41 -6.10 4.73 -5.09
C THR A 41 -6.14 3.36 -4.38
N GLN A 42 -7.31 2.93 -3.92
CA GLN A 42 -7.47 1.65 -3.23
C GLN A 42 -7.30 0.45 -4.17
N THR A 43 -7.76 0.54 -5.42
CA THR A 43 -7.57 -0.53 -6.43
C THR A 43 -6.13 -0.66 -6.86
N GLN A 44 -5.36 0.43 -6.96
CA GLN A 44 -3.92 0.36 -7.23
C GLN A 44 -3.16 -0.30 -6.07
N GLN A 45 -3.44 0.09 -4.83
CA GLN A 45 -2.80 -0.54 -3.66
C GLN A 45 -3.12 -2.03 -3.52
N ALA A 46 -4.36 -2.43 -3.82
CA ALA A 46 -4.78 -3.84 -3.85
C ALA A 46 -4.25 -4.61 -5.09
N GLY A 47 -3.74 -3.91 -6.09
CA GLY A 47 -3.30 -4.49 -7.35
C GLY A 47 -1.88 -5.05 -7.31
N ALA A 48 -1.04 -4.68 -6.34
CA ALA A 48 0.30 -5.22 -6.21
C ALA A 48 0.28 -6.61 -5.55
N MET A 49 0.84 -7.63 -6.21
CA MET A 49 0.88 -8.99 -5.69
C MET A 49 2.29 -9.55 -5.82
N LEU A 50 3.05 -9.44 -4.72
CA LEU A 50 4.43 -9.90 -4.66
C LEU A 50 4.50 -11.38 -4.29
N THR A 51 5.32 -12.13 -5.03
CA THR A 51 5.58 -13.55 -4.79
C THR A 51 7.08 -13.83 -4.84
N LYS A 52 7.58 -14.72 -3.98
CA LYS A 52 8.94 -15.26 -4.08
C LYS A 52 9.01 -16.17 -5.32
N GLU A 53 9.98 -15.92 -6.19
CA GLU A 53 10.28 -16.79 -7.34
C GLU A 53 11.47 -17.70 -7.06
N ASN A 54 12.57 -17.14 -6.55
CA ASN A 54 13.78 -17.90 -6.23
C ASN A 54 14.53 -17.29 -5.05
N VAL A 55 15.27 -18.12 -4.32
CA VAL A 55 16.25 -17.68 -3.31
C VAL A 55 17.55 -18.42 -3.56
N SER A 56 18.61 -17.67 -3.79
CA SER A 56 19.97 -18.19 -3.96
C SER A 56 20.84 -17.77 -2.79
N TRP A 57 21.72 -18.68 -2.38
CA TRP A 57 22.59 -18.53 -1.21
C TRP A 57 24.05 -18.60 -1.69
N THR A 58 24.82 -17.52 -1.46
CA THR A 58 26.27 -17.47 -1.74
C THR A 58 27.01 -17.10 -0.46
N THR A 59 28.33 -17.35 -0.36
CA THR A 59 29.10 -17.25 0.90
C THR A 59 28.74 -16.06 1.80
N ASP A 60 28.57 -14.86 1.23
CA ASP A 60 28.30 -13.63 1.98
C ASP A 60 27.02 -12.91 1.55
N GLN A 61 26.18 -13.54 0.71
CA GLN A 61 24.97 -12.91 0.21
C GLN A 61 23.79 -13.88 0.09
N ILE A 62 22.60 -13.28 0.19
CA ILE A 62 21.33 -13.96 -0.06
C ILE A 62 20.65 -13.18 -1.17
N GLN A 63 20.38 -13.82 -2.30
CA GLN A 63 19.70 -13.20 -3.44
C GLN A 63 18.26 -13.70 -3.48
N ILE A 64 17.31 -12.78 -3.42
CA ILE A 64 15.87 -13.06 -3.40
C ILE A 64 15.28 -12.50 -4.69
N VAL A 65 14.77 -13.36 -5.54
CA VAL A 65 14.04 -12.96 -6.74
C VAL A 65 12.56 -12.86 -6.40
N ILE A 66 12.02 -11.65 -6.53
CA ILE A 66 10.65 -11.30 -6.22
C ILE A 66 9.95 -10.98 -7.52
N ARG A 67 8.76 -11.54 -7.74
CA ARG A 67 7.91 -11.23 -8.88
C ARG A 67 6.70 -10.44 -8.44
N ASN A 68 6.37 -9.37 -9.16
CA ASN A 68 5.07 -8.73 -9.05
C ASN A 68 4.12 -9.35 -10.07
N SER A 69 3.30 -10.28 -9.60
CA SER A 69 2.24 -10.93 -10.38
C SER A 69 0.94 -10.12 -10.43
N GLY A 70 0.91 -8.98 -9.75
CA GLY A 70 -0.24 -8.09 -9.66
C GLY A 70 -0.43 -7.20 -10.89
N THR A 71 -1.51 -6.43 -10.91
CA THR A 71 -1.88 -5.48 -11.96
C THR A 71 -1.39 -4.04 -11.70
N SER A 72 -0.82 -3.79 -10.53
CA SER A 72 -0.25 -2.48 -10.16
C SER A 72 1.24 -2.61 -9.86
N ASP A 73 1.98 -1.54 -10.13
CA ASP A 73 3.37 -1.38 -9.70
C ASP A 73 3.45 -1.26 -8.17
N ALA A 74 4.60 -1.64 -7.61
CA ALA A 74 4.92 -1.47 -6.19
C ALA A 74 6.34 -0.99 -6.01
N GLN A 75 6.65 -0.43 -4.85
CA GLN A 75 8.01 -0.02 -4.50
C GLN A 75 8.45 -0.73 -3.22
N ILE A 76 9.53 -1.51 -3.30
CA ILE A 76 10.13 -2.14 -2.13
C ILE A 76 10.83 -1.07 -1.31
N THR A 77 10.42 -0.91 -0.05
CA THR A 77 10.93 0.12 0.86
C THR A 77 11.90 -0.45 1.87
N ALA A 78 11.69 -1.68 2.33
CA ALA A 78 12.56 -2.36 3.27
C ALA A 78 12.50 -3.88 3.12
N ALA A 79 13.59 -4.54 3.51
CA ALA A 79 13.63 -5.99 3.68
C ALA A 79 14.06 -6.32 5.12
N TYR A 80 13.49 -7.39 5.66
CA TYR A 80 13.78 -7.89 6.99
C TYR A 80 14.08 -9.39 6.92
N ILE A 81 14.96 -9.82 7.82
CA ILE A 81 15.39 -11.21 7.94
C ILE A 81 15.51 -11.60 9.41
N GLY A 82 15.20 -12.85 9.72
CA GLY A 82 15.41 -13.45 11.05
C GLY A 82 15.44 -14.97 10.97
N THR A 83 15.78 -15.62 12.09
CA THR A 83 15.71 -17.08 12.24
C THR A 83 14.37 -17.54 12.84
N SER A 84 13.49 -16.59 13.19
CA SER A 84 12.10 -16.83 13.56
C SER A 84 11.20 -15.74 12.97
N SER A 85 9.93 -16.05 12.74
CA SER A 85 8.92 -15.09 12.25
C SER A 85 8.63 -13.96 13.24
N ALA A 86 8.86 -14.18 14.54
CA ALA A 86 8.59 -13.21 15.59
C ALA A 86 9.71 -12.18 15.79
N ASN A 87 10.95 -12.50 15.39
CA ASN A 87 12.14 -11.66 15.64
C ASN A 87 12.86 -11.33 14.32
N LEU A 88 12.18 -10.57 13.46
CA LEU A 88 12.75 -10.07 12.21
C LEU A 88 13.56 -8.79 12.46
N THR A 89 14.73 -8.70 11.85
CA THR A 89 15.62 -7.52 11.91
C THR A 89 15.79 -6.93 10.52
N SER A 90 16.03 -5.62 10.42
CA SER A 90 16.25 -4.97 9.13
C SER A 90 17.47 -5.60 8.42
N ALA A 91 17.25 -6.07 7.20
CA ALA A 91 18.30 -6.64 6.38
C ALA A 91 19.10 -5.52 5.69
N ASN A 92 20.40 -5.74 5.52
CA ASN A 92 21.24 -4.84 4.72
C ASN A 92 21.09 -5.21 3.24
N VAL A 93 20.31 -4.41 2.50
CA VAL A 93 20.13 -4.58 1.05
C VAL A 93 21.26 -3.87 0.32
N SER A 94 22.08 -4.61 -0.40
CA SER A 94 23.19 -4.07 -1.17
C SER A 94 22.84 -3.76 -2.63
N SER A 95 21.83 -4.42 -3.17
CA SER A 95 21.32 -4.16 -4.52
C SER A 95 19.87 -4.63 -4.68
N PRO A 96 19.00 -3.89 -5.38
CA PRO A 96 19.18 -2.48 -5.75
C PRO A 96 19.18 -1.56 -4.51
N SER A 97 19.55 -0.30 -4.68
CA SER A 97 19.35 0.71 -3.63
C SER A 97 17.86 0.87 -3.35
N LEU A 98 17.46 0.77 -2.09
CA LEU A 98 16.09 1.00 -1.67
C LEU A 98 15.83 2.51 -1.47
N PRO A 99 14.61 3.00 -1.77
CA PRO A 99 13.45 2.24 -2.23
C PRO A 99 13.52 1.92 -3.73
N ALA A 100 13.09 0.71 -4.13
CA ALA A 100 13.24 0.19 -5.49
C ALA A 100 11.90 -0.23 -6.12
N ASN A 101 11.65 0.19 -7.36
CA ASN A 101 10.40 -0.08 -8.05
C ASN A 101 10.36 -1.49 -8.65
N ILE A 102 9.21 -2.14 -8.55
CA ILE A 102 8.89 -3.40 -9.22
C ILE A 102 7.57 -3.25 -9.98
N ASN A 103 7.69 -3.14 -11.30
CA ASN A 103 6.53 -2.98 -12.17
C ASN A 103 5.67 -4.24 -12.22
N SER A 104 4.38 -4.07 -12.51
CA SER A 104 3.44 -5.16 -12.77
C SER A 104 4.00 -6.12 -13.82
N GLY A 105 3.88 -7.43 -13.55
CA GLY A 105 4.36 -8.50 -14.41
C GLY A 105 5.89 -8.71 -14.40
N SER A 106 6.65 -7.88 -13.70
CA SER A 106 8.12 -7.89 -13.71
C SER A 106 8.72 -8.57 -12.48
N THR A 107 10.01 -8.88 -12.56
CA THR A 107 10.80 -9.46 -11.47
C THR A 107 11.90 -8.51 -11.01
N LEU A 108 12.16 -8.48 -9.70
CA LEU A 108 13.24 -7.73 -9.09
C LEU A 108 14.09 -8.67 -8.22
N THR A 109 15.41 -8.59 -8.36
CA THR A 109 16.34 -9.34 -7.51
C THR A 109 16.85 -8.44 -6.40
N VAL A 110 16.58 -8.82 -5.15
CA VAL A 110 17.05 -8.13 -3.95
C VAL A 110 18.20 -8.93 -3.35
N VAL A 111 19.36 -8.28 -3.19
CA VAL A 111 20.58 -8.87 -2.66
C VAL A 111 20.79 -8.37 -1.23
N LEU A 112 20.84 -9.31 -0.28
CA LEU A 112 21.14 -9.04 1.12
C LEU A 112 22.62 -9.35 1.36
N SER A 113 23.39 -8.38 1.85
CA SER A 113 24.80 -8.60 2.23
C SER A 113 24.89 -9.10 3.66
N ARG A 114 24.98 -10.42 3.83
CA ARG A 114 25.00 -11.09 5.13
C ARG A 114 25.45 -12.55 4.97
N SER A 115 26.25 -13.02 5.93
CA SER A 115 26.58 -14.44 6.09
C SER A 115 25.41 -15.25 6.65
N TRP A 116 25.30 -16.50 6.23
CA TRP A 116 24.27 -17.43 6.66
C TRP A 116 24.89 -18.78 7.06
N SER A 117 24.12 -19.60 7.77
CA SER A 117 24.54 -20.92 8.20
C SER A 117 23.75 -22.00 7.46
N SER A 118 24.47 -22.95 6.88
CA SER A 118 23.90 -24.10 6.19
C SER A 118 22.92 -24.87 7.08
N GLY A 119 21.80 -25.31 6.49
CA GLY A 119 20.73 -26.01 7.19
C GLY A 119 19.86 -25.14 8.11
N THR A 120 20.16 -23.85 8.28
CA THR A 120 19.33 -22.93 9.08
C THR A 120 18.14 -22.42 8.27
N ARG A 121 16.93 -22.42 8.86
CA ARG A 121 15.74 -21.81 8.27
C ARG A 121 15.70 -20.31 8.60
N TYR A 122 15.60 -19.51 7.55
CA TYR A 122 15.46 -18.05 7.64
C TYR A 122 14.05 -17.64 7.24
N TYR A 123 13.56 -16.61 7.90
CA TYR A 123 12.28 -15.94 7.64
C TYR A 123 12.56 -14.57 7.05
N PHE A 124 11.84 -14.24 6.00
CA PHE A 124 11.99 -13.01 5.25
C PHE A 124 10.68 -12.26 5.22
N LYS A 125 10.77 -10.94 5.33
CA LYS A 125 9.66 -10.02 5.15
C LYS A 125 10.12 -8.87 4.28
N VAL A 126 9.41 -8.64 3.18
CA VAL A 126 9.67 -7.54 2.27
C VAL A 126 8.51 -6.56 2.38
N ALA A 127 8.81 -5.36 2.84
CA ALA A 127 7.85 -4.27 2.96
C ALA A 127 7.84 -3.43 1.67
N THR A 128 6.65 -3.01 1.27
CA THR A 128 6.46 -2.11 0.14
C THR A 128 5.88 -0.77 0.59
N ASP A 129 5.72 0.16 -0.34
CA ASP A 129 4.96 1.40 -0.20
C ASP A 129 3.44 1.16 -0.09
N SER A 130 2.97 0.00 -0.53
CA SER A 130 1.61 -0.49 -0.41
C SER A 130 1.46 -1.38 0.84
N PRO A 131 0.23 -1.59 1.38
CA PRO A 131 -0.02 -2.66 2.38
C PRO A 131 0.37 -4.07 1.92
N ALA A 132 0.74 -4.28 0.65
CA ALA A 132 1.29 -5.54 0.17
C ALA A 132 2.64 -5.84 0.85
N ILE A 133 2.65 -6.88 1.67
CA ILE A 133 3.86 -7.41 2.31
C ILE A 133 4.09 -8.81 1.77
N LEU A 134 5.33 -9.13 1.40
CA LEU A 134 5.73 -10.49 1.07
C LEU A 134 6.46 -11.10 2.26
N GLU A 135 5.87 -12.14 2.84
CA GLU A 135 6.48 -12.93 3.91
C GLU A 135 6.67 -14.37 3.46
N PHE A 136 7.86 -14.92 3.68
CA PHE A 136 8.16 -16.32 3.37
C PHE A 136 9.32 -16.82 4.24
N SER A 137 9.54 -18.14 4.24
CA SER A 137 10.68 -18.74 4.91
C SER A 137 11.37 -19.73 3.99
N GLU A 138 12.70 -19.79 4.05
CA GLU A 138 13.52 -20.70 3.26
C GLU A 138 14.62 -21.31 4.12
N GLN A 139 14.93 -22.59 3.89
CA GLN A 139 16.09 -23.23 4.49
C GLN A 139 17.32 -22.99 3.64
N ALA A 140 18.40 -22.52 4.25
CA ALA A 140 19.69 -22.43 3.60
C ALA A 140 20.21 -23.84 3.25
N PRO A 141 20.91 -24.00 2.12
CA PRO A 141 21.42 -25.28 1.65
C PRO A 141 22.37 -25.93 2.66
#